data_AF-A0A729BTU2-F1
#
_entry.id   AF-A0A729BTU2-F1
#
_cell.length_a   1.000
_cell.length_b   1.000
_cell.length_c   1.000
_cell.angle_alpha   90.00
_cell.angle_beta   90.00
_cell.angle_gamma   90.00
#
_symmetry.space_group_name_H-M   'P 1'
#
loop_
_entity.id
_entity.type
_entity.pdbx_description
1 polymer ?
#
loop_
_entity_poly.entity_id
_entity_poly.type
_entity_poly.pdbx_seq_one_letter_code
_entity_poly.pdbx_strand_id
1 'polypeptide(L)'
;PNAELTFIKAQRIENIKNEKSAIESQANFLLELIKRAAEESAQISQRLDSTFPARLFDSINENISSTSINDRLIGIQRKRELFMKFGIIKSEDTFIPRKFSNATLGKEYSTVLNLYISDALE
;
A
#
# COMPACT_ATOMS: atom_id res chain seq x y z
N PRO A 1 24.30 3.10 56.29
CA PRO A 1 23.79 4.09 55.30
C PRO A 1 22.94 3.38 54.24
N ASN A 2 21.61 3.42 54.43
CA ASN A 2 20.66 2.83 53.48
C ASN A 2 20.43 3.84 52.36
N ALA A 3 20.76 3.47 51.13
CA ALA A 3 20.44 4.27 49.96
C ALA A 3 18.92 4.16 49.69
N GLU A 4 18.19 5.27 49.83
CA GLU A 4 16.81 5.37 49.38
C GLU A 4 16.78 5.29 47.85
N LEU A 5 16.20 4.19 47.35
CA LEU A 5 16.03 3.94 45.93
C LEU A 5 14.72 4.60 45.48
N THR A 6 14.80 5.84 45.03
CA THR A 6 13.63 6.57 44.51
C THR A 6 13.48 6.27 43.01
N PHE A 7 12.47 5.48 42.66
CA PHE A 7 12.08 5.33 41.26
C PHE A 7 11.45 6.63 40.78
N ILE A 8 12.16 7.37 39.91
CA ILE A 8 11.55 8.44 39.12
C ILE A 8 10.67 7.75 38.08
N LYS A 9 9.43 7.45 38.46
CA LYS A 9 8.38 7.03 37.53
C LYS A 9 8.30 8.13 36.46
N ALA A 10 8.44 7.76 35.19
CA ALA A 10 8.44 8.72 34.10
C ALA A 10 7.09 9.45 34.05
N GLN A 11 7.04 10.60 34.74
CA GLN A 11 5.90 11.51 34.85
C GLN A 11 5.45 12.07 33.49
N ARG A 12 6.20 11.77 32.41
CA ARG A 12 5.85 12.03 31.01
C ARG A 12 4.80 11.06 30.43
N ILE A 13 4.54 9.93 31.11
CA ILE A 13 3.65 8.86 30.61
C ILE A 13 2.32 8.82 31.36
N GLU A 14 2.31 9.06 32.68
CA GLU A 14 1.08 9.10 33.48
C GLU A 14 0.58 10.54 33.65
N ASN A 15 -0.64 10.79 33.18
CA ASN A 15 -1.27 12.09 33.22
C ASN A 15 -1.73 12.42 34.65
N ILE A 16 -1.20 13.51 35.21
CA ILE A 16 -1.68 14.06 36.47
C ILE A 16 -2.91 14.91 36.13
N LYS A 17 -4.10 14.36 36.37
CA LYS A 17 -5.46 14.95 36.20
C LYS A 17 -6.01 14.90 34.77
N ASN A 18 -6.96 13.99 34.51
CA ASN A 18 -8.05 14.08 33.51
C ASN A 18 -7.74 14.51 32.05
N GLU A 19 -6.48 14.67 31.65
CA GLU A 19 -6.10 14.96 30.27
C GLU A 19 -5.77 13.63 29.54
N LYS A 20 -5.94 13.58 28.21
CA LYS A 20 -5.51 12.42 27.41
C LYS A 20 -3.98 12.34 27.42
N SER A 21 -3.42 11.15 27.61
CA SER A 21 -1.95 11.00 27.62
C SER A 21 -1.36 11.38 26.25
N ALA A 22 -0.11 11.83 26.20
CA ALA A 22 0.56 12.11 24.93
C ALA A 22 0.56 10.90 23.99
N ILE A 23 0.63 9.69 24.55
CA ILE A 23 0.53 8.42 23.81
C ILE A 23 -0.86 8.27 23.18
N GLU A 24 -1.93 8.50 23.95
CA GLU A 24 -3.31 8.45 23.42
C GLU A 24 -3.56 9.50 22.35
N SER A 25 -3.03 10.71 22.51
CA SER A 25 -3.15 11.77 21.51
C SER A 25 -2.48 11.35 20.20
N GLN A 26 -1.24 10.83 20.28
CA GLN A 26 -0.50 10.40 19.10
C GLN A 26 -1.11 9.17 18.43
N ALA A 27 -1.62 8.22 19.22
CA ALA A 27 -2.33 7.05 18.71
C ALA A 27 -3.62 7.44 17.99
N ASN A 28 -4.39 8.37 18.55
CA ASN A 28 -5.59 8.90 17.90
C ASN A 28 -5.25 9.65 16.60
N PHE A 29 -4.20 10.46 16.60
CA PHE A 29 -3.74 11.14 15.38
C PHE A 29 -3.35 10.14 14.29
N LEU A 30 -2.60 9.10 14.64
CA LEU A 30 -2.25 8.02 13.71
C LEU A 30 -3.50 7.31 13.18
N LEU A 31 -4.49 7.04 14.04
CA LEU A 31 -5.75 6.42 13.63
C LEU A 31 -6.50 7.28 12.61
N GLU A 32 -6.56 8.60 12.82
CA GLU A 32 -7.20 9.52 11.87
C GLU A 32 -6.47 9.56 10.52
N LEU A 33 -5.13 9.50 10.52
CA LEU A 33 -4.36 9.38 9.29
C LEU A 33 -4.67 8.08 8.54
N ILE A 34 -4.76 6.95 9.26
CA ILE A 34 -5.09 5.64 8.68
C ILE A 34 -6.50 5.69 8.07
N LYS A 35 -7.49 6.26 8.77
CA LYS A 35 -8.87 6.39 8.26
C LYS A 35 -8.91 7.22 6.98
N ARG A 36 -8.26 8.38 6.97
CA ARG A 36 -8.21 9.23 5.79
C ARG A 36 -7.57 8.51 4.59
N ALA A 37 -6.44 7.85 4.80
CA ALA A 37 -5.80 7.06 3.75
C ALA A 37 -6.70 5.92 3.23
N ALA A 38 -7.48 5.30 4.11
CA ALA A 38 -8.44 4.27 3.72
C ALA A 38 -9.61 4.84 2.90
N GLU A 39 -10.15 6.00 3.28
CA GLU A 39 -11.19 6.71 2.52
C GLU A 39 -10.70 7.13 1.13
N GLU A 40 -9.50 7.72 1.05
CA GLU A 40 -8.86 8.10 -0.21
C GLU A 40 -8.65 6.87 -1.11
N SER A 41 -8.12 5.77 -0.55
CA SER A 41 -7.94 4.51 -1.29
C SER A 41 -9.26 3.95 -1.80
N ALA A 42 -10.34 4.00 -1.01
CA ALA A 42 -11.66 3.55 -1.44
C ALA A 42 -12.23 4.41 -2.58
N GLN A 43 -12.08 5.73 -2.50
CA GLN A 43 -12.51 6.66 -3.56
C GLN A 43 -11.74 6.43 -4.86
N ILE A 44 -10.42 6.24 -4.78
CA ILE A 44 -9.58 5.92 -5.94
C ILE A 44 -10.04 4.61 -6.57
N SER A 45 -10.19 3.55 -5.76
CA SER A 45 -10.61 2.22 -6.25
C SER A 45 -11.97 2.29 -6.96
N GLN A 46 -12.95 2.96 -6.34
CA GLN A 46 -14.28 3.13 -6.93
C GLN A 46 -14.24 3.90 -8.25
N ARG A 47 -13.42 4.96 -8.34
CA ARG A 47 -13.23 5.72 -9.58
C ARG A 47 -12.57 4.86 -10.65
N LEU A 48 -11.53 4.10 -10.31
CA LEU A 48 -10.82 3.25 -11.26
C LEU A 48 -11.73 2.16 -11.82
N ASP A 49 -12.52 1.51 -10.96
CA ASP A 49 -13.49 0.48 -11.36
C ASP A 49 -14.60 1.05 -12.24
N SER A 50 -15.22 2.16 -11.83
CA SER A 50 -16.31 2.79 -12.58
C SER A 50 -15.89 3.32 -13.95
N THR A 51 -14.62 3.71 -14.09
CA THR A 51 -14.07 4.23 -15.36
C THR A 51 -13.30 3.18 -16.15
N PHE A 52 -13.15 1.95 -15.64
CA PHE A 52 -12.34 0.91 -16.26
C PHE A 52 -12.74 0.61 -17.71
N PRO A 53 -14.03 0.41 -18.05
CA PRO A 53 -14.41 0.11 -19.44
C PRO A 53 -14.01 1.23 -20.41
N ALA A 54 -14.26 2.49 -20.05
CA ALA A 54 -13.92 3.63 -20.89
C ALA A 54 -12.40 3.71 -21.16
N ARG A 55 -11.58 3.62 -20.09
CA ARG A 55 -10.11 3.63 -20.19
C ARG A 55 -9.58 2.42 -20.96
N LEU A 56 -10.25 1.28 -20.88
CA LEU A 56 -9.91 0.10 -21.67
C LEU A 56 -10.13 0.35 -23.16
N PHE A 57 -11.27 0.93 -23.56
CA PHE A 57 -11.53 1.25 -24.97
C PHE A 57 -10.57 2.30 -25.52
N ASP A 58 -10.21 3.30 -24.73
CA ASP A 58 -9.23 4.33 -25.12
C ASP A 58 -7.83 3.73 -25.37
N SER A 59 -7.46 2.68 -24.64
CA SER A 59 -6.12 2.05 -24.70
C SER A 59 -5.96 0.93 -25.74
N ILE A 60 -7.01 0.56 -26.49
CA ILE A 60 -6.95 -0.53 -27.51
C ILE A 60 -5.92 -0.26 -28.61
N ASN A 61 -5.71 1.01 -28.95
CA ASN A 61 -4.81 1.42 -30.03
C ASN A 61 -3.38 1.71 -29.56
N GLU A 62 -3.12 1.66 -28.26
CA GLU A 62 -1.78 1.90 -27.73
C GLU A 62 -0.84 0.74 -28.05
N ASN A 63 0.38 1.07 -28.50
CA ASN A 63 1.45 0.08 -28.67
C ASN A 63 2.16 -0.12 -27.33
N ILE A 64 1.82 -1.20 -26.65
CA ILE A 64 2.38 -1.53 -25.34
C ILE A 64 3.55 -2.49 -25.50
N SER A 65 4.72 -2.09 -24.98
CA SER A 65 5.91 -2.95 -24.94
C SER A 65 5.78 -3.98 -23.81
N SER A 66 5.96 -5.26 -24.13
CA SER A 66 5.97 -6.35 -23.15
C SER A 66 7.10 -6.20 -22.12
N THR A 67 8.24 -5.61 -22.51
CA THR A 67 9.35 -5.30 -21.61
C THR A 67 8.94 -4.30 -20.54
N SER A 68 8.16 -3.28 -20.94
CA SER A 68 7.63 -2.25 -20.01
C SER A 68 6.68 -2.86 -18.98
N ILE A 69 5.81 -3.79 -19.39
CA ILE A 69 4.89 -4.50 -18.48
C ILE A 69 5.66 -5.27 -17.40
N ASN A 70 6.71 -6.00 -17.79
CA ASN A 70 7.48 -6.82 -16.86
C ASN A 70 8.22 -5.96 -15.81
N ASP A 71 8.83 -4.85 -16.23
CA ASP A 71 9.51 -3.93 -15.31
C ASP A 71 8.54 -3.35 -14.27
N ARG A 72 7.32 -2.98 -14.69
CA ARG A 72 6.27 -2.48 -13.79
C ARG A 72 5.80 -3.55 -12.80
N LEU A 73 5.62 -4.80 -13.24
CA LEU A 73 5.28 -5.93 -12.37
C LEU A 73 6.37 -6.19 -11.31
N ILE A 74 7.65 -6.09 -11.69
CA ILE A 74 8.76 -6.18 -10.74
C ILE A 74 8.69 -5.03 -9.73
N GLY A 75 8.37 -3.80 -10.17
CA GLY A 75 8.16 -2.65 -9.30
C GLY A 75 7.06 -2.89 -8.26
N ILE A 76 5.91 -3.42 -8.68
CA ILE A 76 4.79 -3.78 -7.79
C ILE A 76 5.23 -4.84 -6.78
N GLN A 77 5.92 -5.88 -7.24
CA GLN A 77 6.40 -6.95 -6.36
C GLN A 77 7.37 -6.41 -5.28
N ARG A 78 8.27 -5.49 -5.63
CA ARG A 78 9.17 -4.84 -4.66
C ARG A 78 8.42 -4.01 -3.62
N LYS A 79 7.40 -3.24 -4.04
CA LYS A 79 6.54 -2.48 -3.10
C LYS A 79 5.83 -3.44 -2.13
N ARG A 80 5.31 -4.55 -2.66
CA ARG A 80 4.66 -5.60 -1.85
C ARG A 80 5.61 -6.21 -0.83
N GLU A 81 6.83 -6.55 -1.22
CA GLU A 81 7.89 -7.05 -0.33
C GLU A 81 8.21 -6.08 0.80
N LEU A 82 8.24 -4.77 0.50
CA LEU A 82 8.42 -3.74 1.51
C LEU A 82 7.29 -3.73 2.54
N PHE A 83 6.03 -3.82 2.10
CA PHE A 83 4.88 -3.88 3.01
C PHE A 83 4.84 -5.17 3.84
N MET A 84 5.22 -6.31 3.27
CA MET A 84 5.38 -7.56 4.02
C MET A 84 6.46 -7.42 5.09
N LYS A 85 7.62 -6.82 4.75
CA LYS A 85 8.72 -6.59 5.69
C LYS A 85 8.29 -5.78 6.92
N PHE A 86 7.41 -4.80 6.74
CA PHE A 86 6.89 -3.98 7.83
C PHE A 86 5.64 -4.56 8.51
N GLY A 87 5.22 -5.78 8.14
CA GLY A 87 4.05 -6.43 8.73
C GLY A 87 2.71 -5.76 8.38
N ILE A 88 2.69 -4.92 7.33
CA ILE A 88 1.48 -4.22 6.88
C ILE A 88 0.55 -5.19 6.15
N ILE A 89 1.11 -6.15 5.41
CA ILE A 89 0.36 -7.19 4.69
C ILE A 89 0.91 -8.58 4.99
N LYS A 90 0.04 -9.60 4.92
CA LYS A 90 0.42 -11.00 5.13
C LYS A 90 1.30 -11.52 3.99
N SER A 91 2.18 -12.45 4.33
CA SER A 91 3.13 -13.07 3.39
C SER A 91 2.54 -14.17 2.50
N GLU A 92 1.25 -14.43 2.65
CA GLU A 92 0.56 -15.51 1.96
C GLU A 92 0.39 -15.12 0.48
N ASP A 93 0.83 -16.02 -0.42
CA ASP A 93 0.89 -15.91 -1.88
C ASP A 93 1.92 -14.95 -2.49
N THR A 94 3.19 -15.33 -2.53
CA THR A 94 4.22 -14.60 -3.29
C THR A 94 3.92 -14.68 -4.79
N PHE A 95 3.66 -13.53 -5.41
CA PHE A 95 3.66 -13.41 -6.86
C PHE A 95 5.08 -13.73 -7.36
N ILE A 96 5.21 -14.55 -8.42
CA ILE A 96 6.50 -14.94 -9.00
C ILE A 96 6.61 -14.27 -10.37
N PRO A 97 7.22 -13.06 -10.48
CA PRO A 97 7.36 -12.33 -11.74
C PRO A 97 8.05 -13.15 -12.83
N ARG A 98 8.97 -14.06 -12.45
CA ARG A 98 9.70 -14.91 -13.40
C ARG A 98 8.83 -15.85 -14.23
N LYS A 99 7.57 -16.10 -13.84
CA LYS A 99 6.63 -16.86 -14.69
C LYS A 99 6.18 -16.05 -15.92
N PHE A 100 6.28 -14.72 -15.88
CA PHE A 100 5.82 -13.83 -16.94
C PHE A 100 6.92 -13.47 -17.96
N SER A 101 8.19 -13.62 -17.62
CA SER A 101 9.31 -13.19 -18.49
C SER A 101 9.39 -13.93 -19.81
N ASN A 102 8.74 -15.09 -19.94
CA ASN A 102 8.81 -15.98 -21.11
C ASN A 102 7.46 -16.11 -21.82
N ALA A 103 6.42 -15.39 -21.40
CA ALA A 103 5.09 -15.51 -21.97
C ALA A 103 4.89 -14.51 -23.11
N THR A 104 4.56 -14.99 -24.30
CA THR A 104 4.08 -14.15 -25.40
C THR A 104 2.62 -13.80 -25.13
N LEU A 105 2.35 -12.57 -24.69
CA LEU A 105 0.99 -12.07 -24.49
C LEU A 105 0.43 -11.55 -25.82
N GLY A 106 -0.81 -11.94 -26.14
CA GLY A 106 -1.57 -11.28 -27.21
C GLY A 106 -1.76 -9.79 -26.92
N LYS A 107 -2.02 -9.00 -27.96
CA LYS A 107 -2.16 -7.54 -27.84
C LYS A 107 -3.29 -7.18 -26.88
N GLU A 108 -4.42 -7.87 -26.98
CA GLU A 108 -5.63 -7.66 -26.19
C GLU A 108 -5.36 -7.89 -24.70
N TYR A 109 -4.66 -8.98 -24.38
CA TYR A 109 -4.25 -9.28 -23.01
C TYR A 109 -3.19 -8.31 -22.49
N SER A 110 -2.30 -7.83 -23.35
CA SER A 110 -1.30 -6.82 -22.98
C SER A 110 -1.97 -5.49 -22.64
N THR A 111 -2.99 -5.08 -23.39
CA THR A 111 -3.78 -3.87 -23.10
C THR A 111 -4.50 -3.98 -21.76
N VAL A 112 -5.23 -5.07 -21.52
CA VAL A 112 -5.93 -5.28 -20.24
C VAL A 112 -4.96 -5.32 -19.07
N LEU A 113 -3.88 -6.09 -19.20
CA LEU A 113 -2.88 -6.23 -18.13
C LEU A 113 -2.15 -4.90 -17.87
N ASN A 114 -1.83 -4.14 -18.90
CA ASN A 114 -1.18 -2.84 -18.76
C ASN A 114 -2.06 -1.84 -18.01
N LEU A 115 -3.36 -1.81 -18.31
CA LEU A 115 -4.31 -0.97 -17.60
C LEU A 115 -4.46 -1.41 -16.14
N TYR A 116 -4.57 -2.71 -15.88
CA TYR A 116 -4.62 -3.24 -14.51
C TYR A 116 -3.36 -2.88 -13.70
N ILE A 117 -2.18 -2.96 -14.30
CA ILE A 117 -0.92 -2.54 -13.67
C ILE A 117 -0.89 -1.04 -13.41
N SER A 118 -1.48 -0.22 -14.31
CA SER A 118 -1.62 1.22 -14.08
C SER A 118 -2.48 1.51 -12.87
N ASP A 119 -3.61 0.84 -12.76
CA ASP A 119 -4.54 1.01 -11.64
C ASP A 119 -3.91 0.60 -10.31
N ALA A 120 -3.09 -0.46 -10.31
CA ALA A 120 -2.37 -0.91 -9.11
C ALA A 120 -1.22 0.02 -8.67
N LEU A 121 -0.82 0.98 -9.51
CA LEU A 121 0.28 1.91 -9.24
C LEU A 121 -0.19 3.30 -8.81
N GLU A 122 -1.49 3.59 -8.92
CA GLU A 122 -2.15 4.84 -8.52
C GLU A 122 -2.41 4.88 -7.01
#